data_AF-C8PQ63-F1
#
_entry.id   AF-C8PQ63-F1
#
_cell.length_a   1.000
_cell.length_b   1.000
_cell.length_c   1.000
_cell.angle_alpha   90.00
_cell.angle_beta   90.00
_cell.angle_gamma   90.00
#
_symmetry.space_group_name_H-M   'P 1'
#
loop_
_entity.id
_entity.type
_entity.pdbx_description
1 polymer ?
#
loop_
_entity_poly.entity_id
_entity_poly.type
_entity_poly.pdbx_seq_one_letter_code
_entity_poly.pdbx_strand_id
1 'polypeptide(L)'
;MTLYGNTDKNEKKTAAHTAAIAAQPETAAAAEAFAALFTTIKRLRAPGGCPWDIEQTPMTLRATLLEETYETIEALEEASSNSAEAVHAAEELGDVLLNIVMIAYMFEQEQAFSVAEMIRSLNEKLIRRHPHVFGQTAGFPDPGDAKKPVTAEKVLAQWDTIKDTVEGRAGASALDSIPKTFPPLTRAYKLQKRAAKKGFDWDNADGPQKKTEEELAEFTEALAHGTHEEAEAEFGDLLFSLVNTARHLHIDPAIALSRTNAKFERRFRFVEKRMEEAGIPCSHDTLTEMDGFWEEAKRMELQNSSAPRGNE
;
A
#
# COMPACT_ATOMS: atom_id res chain seq x y z
N MET A 1 32.56 -38.32 11.21
CA MET A 1 31.84 -38.07 12.48
C MET A 1 32.34 -36.73 12.98
N THR A 2 31.61 -35.61 13.00
CA THR A 2 30.20 -35.42 13.36
C THR A 2 29.76 -34.05 12.80
N LEU A 3 28.87 -34.02 11.80
CA LEU A 3 28.28 -32.79 11.23
C LEU A 3 26.74 -32.91 11.11
N TYR A 4 26.11 -33.58 12.08
CA TYR A 4 24.65 -33.81 12.11
C TYR A 4 24.06 -33.44 13.49
N GLY A 5 24.31 -32.22 13.97
CA GLY A 5 23.90 -31.83 15.33
C GLY A 5 23.21 -30.48 15.51
N ASN A 6 23.16 -29.62 14.48
CA ASN A 6 22.75 -28.22 14.67
C ASN A 6 21.48 -27.81 13.91
N THR A 7 21.12 -28.50 12.83
CA THR A 7 19.87 -28.26 12.08
C THR A 7 18.65 -28.71 12.88
N ASP A 8 18.72 -29.91 13.45
CA ASP A 8 17.64 -30.57 14.23
C ASP A 8 17.29 -29.81 15.54
N LYS A 9 18.26 -29.12 16.15
CA LYS A 9 18.03 -28.26 17.33
C LYS A 9 17.38 -26.93 16.99
N ASN A 10 17.62 -26.38 15.79
CA ASN A 10 17.00 -25.12 15.36
C ASN A 10 15.59 -25.33 14.83
N GLU A 11 15.33 -26.39 14.06
CA GLU A 11 13.97 -26.77 13.65
C GLU A 11 13.06 -26.98 14.88
N LYS A 12 13.57 -27.64 15.92
CA LYS A 12 12.84 -27.83 17.19
C LYS A 12 12.59 -26.52 17.95
N LYS A 13 13.53 -25.55 17.94
CA LYS A 13 13.34 -24.24 18.59
C LYS A 13 12.35 -23.36 17.84
N THR A 14 12.40 -23.34 16.51
CA THR A 14 11.44 -22.61 15.68
C THR A 14 10.04 -23.19 15.80
N ALA A 15 9.90 -24.52 15.69
CA ALA A 15 8.62 -25.19 15.88
C ALA A 15 8.05 -24.95 17.29
N ALA A 16 8.90 -24.92 18.33
CA ALA A 16 8.49 -24.60 19.69
C ALA A 16 8.03 -23.13 19.85
N HIS A 17 8.69 -22.17 19.21
CA HIS A 17 8.24 -20.77 19.22
C HIS A 17 6.93 -20.56 18.46
N THR A 18 6.76 -21.18 17.29
CA THR A 18 5.50 -21.15 16.55
C THR A 18 4.37 -21.81 17.34
N ALA A 19 4.63 -22.94 17.99
CA ALA A 19 3.67 -23.59 18.88
C ALA A 19 3.33 -22.73 20.11
N ALA A 20 4.31 -21.99 20.66
CA ALA A 20 4.08 -21.08 21.77
C ALA A 20 3.17 -19.89 21.38
N ILE A 21 3.36 -19.29 20.20
CA ILE A 21 2.49 -18.21 19.68
C ILE A 21 1.08 -18.74 19.37
N ALA A 22 0.99 -19.93 18.76
CA ALA A 22 -0.29 -20.57 18.47
C ALA A 22 -1.08 -20.91 19.75
N ALA A 23 -0.39 -21.18 20.86
CA ALA A 23 -0.99 -21.45 22.16
C ALA A 23 -1.39 -20.19 22.95
N GLN A 24 -1.12 -18.99 22.42
CA GLN A 24 -1.51 -17.75 23.07
C GLN A 24 -3.03 -17.52 22.99
N PRO A 25 -3.67 -17.06 24.09
CA PRO A 25 -5.12 -16.88 24.15
C PRO A 25 -5.66 -15.88 23.12
N GLU A 26 -4.89 -14.84 22.77
CA GLU A 26 -5.24 -13.86 21.74
C GLU A 26 -5.37 -14.48 20.34
N THR A 27 -4.54 -15.49 20.01
CA THR A 27 -4.63 -16.21 18.73
C THR A 27 -5.95 -16.97 18.63
N ALA A 28 -6.36 -17.62 19.72
CA ALA A 28 -7.64 -18.32 19.78
C ALA A 28 -8.83 -17.37 19.70
N ALA A 29 -8.77 -16.24 20.43
CA ALA A 29 -9.82 -15.21 20.39
C ALA A 29 -9.99 -14.61 18.98
N ALA A 30 -8.90 -14.33 18.28
CA ALA A 30 -8.95 -13.84 16.90
C ALA A 30 -9.56 -14.87 15.93
N ALA A 31 -9.23 -16.15 16.10
CA ALA A 31 -9.82 -17.23 15.31
C ALA A 31 -11.33 -17.36 15.54
N GLU A 32 -11.78 -17.24 16.80
CA GLU A 32 -13.20 -17.23 17.16
C GLU A 32 -13.94 -16.03 16.56
N ALA A 33 -13.38 -14.83 16.68
CA ALA A 33 -13.94 -13.61 16.10
C ALA A 33 -14.07 -13.72 14.57
N PHE A 34 -13.05 -14.24 13.89
CA PHE A 34 -13.11 -14.49 12.45
C PHE A 34 -14.19 -15.52 12.08
N ALA A 35 -14.32 -16.61 12.86
CA ALA A 35 -15.36 -17.61 12.63
C ALA A 35 -16.77 -17.02 12.79
N ALA A 36 -16.97 -16.12 13.76
CA ALA A 36 -18.22 -15.39 13.95
C ALA A 36 -18.52 -14.47 12.75
N LEU A 37 -17.55 -13.66 12.31
CA LEU A 37 -17.67 -12.80 11.11
C LEU A 37 -18.07 -13.63 9.88
N PHE A 38 -17.34 -14.70 9.60
CA PHE A 38 -17.61 -15.54 8.44
C PHE A 38 -19.00 -16.17 8.53
N THR A 39 -19.42 -16.62 9.71
CA THR A 39 -20.79 -17.15 9.93
C THR A 39 -21.86 -16.09 9.63
N THR A 40 -21.66 -14.84 10.04
CA THR A 40 -22.54 -13.72 9.72
C THR A 40 -22.64 -13.49 8.22
N ILE A 41 -21.51 -13.41 7.51
CA ILE A 41 -21.46 -13.27 6.05
C ILE A 41 -22.23 -14.39 5.34
N LYS A 42 -22.04 -15.64 5.80
CA LYS A 42 -22.78 -16.79 5.25
C LYS A 42 -24.28 -16.65 5.47
N ARG A 43 -24.71 -16.18 6.64
CA ARG A 43 -26.13 -15.96 6.95
C ARG A 43 -26.73 -14.85 6.10
N LEU A 44 -26.02 -13.74 5.90
CA LEU A 44 -26.45 -12.60 5.09
C LEU A 44 -26.73 -13.01 3.64
N ARG A 45 -25.92 -13.90 3.06
CA ARG A 45 -26.09 -14.37 1.67
C ARG A 45 -26.88 -15.68 1.52
N ALA A 46 -27.34 -16.29 2.61
CA ALA A 46 -28.14 -17.51 2.55
C ALA A 46 -29.59 -17.21 2.09
N PRO A 47 -30.38 -18.21 1.67
CA PRO A 47 -31.81 -18.03 1.43
C PRO A 47 -32.51 -17.36 2.63
N GLY A 48 -33.31 -16.32 2.37
CA GLY A 48 -33.93 -15.49 3.40
C GLY A 48 -32.94 -14.62 4.19
N GLY A 49 -31.76 -14.35 3.62
CA GLY A 49 -30.80 -13.37 4.09
C GLY A 49 -31.09 -11.96 3.54
N CYS A 50 -30.07 -11.09 3.55
CA CYS A 50 -30.18 -9.71 3.10
C CYS A 50 -30.24 -9.64 1.56
N PRO A 51 -31.28 -9.03 0.96
CA PRO A 51 -31.39 -8.92 -0.50
C PRO A 51 -30.22 -8.18 -1.13
N TRP A 52 -29.76 -7.08 -0.51
CA TRP A 52 -28.63 -6.30 -1.02
C TRP A 52 -27.35 -7.14 -1.08
N ASP A 53 -27.05 -7.88 0.01
CA ASP A 53 -25.88 -8.76 0.03
C ASP A 53 -26.01 -9.82 -1.06
N ILE A 54 -27.14 -10.54 -1.12
CA ILE A 54 -27.37 -11.62 -2.11
C ILE A 54 -27.16 -11.14 -3.56
N GLU A 55 -27.60 -9.92 -3.89
CA GLU A 55 -27.46 -9.34 -5.24
C GLU A 55 -26.01 -8.96 -5.59
N GLN A 56 -25.11 -8.80 -4.60
CA GLN A 56 -23.71 -8.46 -4.88
C GLN A 56 -22.97 -9.59 -5.59
N THR A 57 -22.00 -9.18 -6.41
CA THR A 57 -21.02 -10.03 -7.09
C THR A 57 -19.61 -9.52 -6.82
N PRO A 58 -18.54 -10.32 -7.09
CA PRO A 58 -17.17 -9.84 -6.99
C PRO A 58 -16.91 -8.56 -7.81
N MET A 59 -17.65 -8.39 -8.91
CA MET A 59 -17.52 -7.23 -9.79
C MET A 59 -18.22 -5.99 -9.26
N THR A 60 -19.32 -6.12 -8.52
CA THR A 60 -20.00 -4.96 -7.92
C THR A 60 -19.24 -4.45 -6.69
N LEU A 61 -18.65 -5.35 -5.89
CA LEU A 61 -17.89 -4.98 -4.69
C LEU A 61 -16.50 -4.38 -4.93
N ARG A 62 -15.99 -4.37 -6.16
CA ARG A 62 -14.66 -3.78 -6.46
C ARG A 62 -14.57 -2.28 -6.16
N ALA A 63 -15.69 -1.56 -6.29
CA ALA A 63 -15.76 -0.13 -6.05
C ALA A 63 -15.67 0.14 -4.54
N THR A 64 -16.52 -0.52 -3.76
CA THR A 64 -16.49 -0.49 -2.29
C THR A 64 -15.12 -0.90 -1.76
N LEU A 65 -14.53 -2.01 -2.24
CA LEU A 65 -13.17 -2.40 -1.81
C LEU A 65 -12.13 -1.31 -2.06
N LEU A 66 -12.24 -0.53 -3.15
CA LEU A 66 -11.33 0.56 -3.43
C LEU A 66 -11.57 1.74 -2.47
N GLU A 67 -12.84 2.09 -2.24
CA GLU A 67 -13.29 3.12 -1.30
C GLU A 67 -12.78 2.82 0.12
N GLU A 68 -13.11 1.65 0.69
CA GLU A 68 -12.65 1.25 2.03
C GLU A 68 -11.11 1.22 2.14
N THR A 69 -10.41 0.91 1.04
CA THR A 69 -8.94 0.94 1.03
C THR A 69 -8.43 2.38 1.15
N TYR A 70 -9.08 3.35 0.52
CA TYR A 70 -8.72 4.76 0.64
C TYR A 70 -9.11 5.32 2.00
N GLU A 71 -10.28 4.97 2.53
CA GLU A 71 -10.72 5.36 3.88
C GLU A 71 -9.79 4.77 4.95
N THR A 72 -9.37 3.51 4.79
CA THR A 72 -8.31 2.91 5.62
C THR A 72 -7.00 3.69 5.56
N ILE A 73 -6.57 4.15 4.38
CA ILE A 73 -5.34 4.93 4.25
C ILE A 73 -5.48 6.26 5.01
N GLU A 74 -6.62 6.93 4.89
CA GLU A 74 -6.91 8.18 5.62
C GLU A 74 -6.91 7.95 7.13
N ALA A 75 -7.64 6.95 7.62
CA ALA A 75 -7.71 6.63 9.05
C ALA A 75 -6.33 6.24 9.64
N LEU A 76 -5.44 5.62 8.86
CA LEU A 76 -4.07 5.35 9.28
C LEU A 76 -3.21 6.63 9.38
N GLU A 77 -3.43 7.61 8.50
CA GLU A 77 -2.74 8.90 8.55
C GLU A 77 -3.18 9.74 9.77
N GLU A 78 -4.48 9.70 10.09
CA GLU A 78 -5.08 10.28 11.29
C GLU A 78 -4.50 9.64 12.56
N ALA A 79 -4.56 8.31 12.66
CA ALA A 79 -4.04 7.56 13.81
C ALA A 79 -2.53 7.77 14.04
N SER A 80 -1.75 8.01 12.98
CA SER A 80 -0.32 8.36 13.10
C SER A 80 -0.09 9.73 13.76
N SER A 81 -1.08 10.61 13.71
CA SER A 81 -1.03 11.95 14.28
C SER A 81 -1.59 11.99 15.69
N ASN A 82 -2.59 11.15 15.98
CA ASN A 82 -3.26 11.03 17.27
C ASN A 82 -3.65 9.57 17.56
N SER A 83 -3.02 8.94 18.56
CA SER A 83 -3.31 7.54 18.89
C SER A 83 -4.74 7.29 19.38
N ALA A 84 -5.47 8.32 19.81
CA ALA A 84 -6.89 8.20 20.16
C ALA A 84 -7.78 7.95 18.93
N GLU A 85 -7.32 8.30 17.73
CA GLU A 85 -8.00 8.07 16.44
C GLU A 85 -7.73 6.67 15.88
N ALA A 86 -6.93 5.84 16.56
CA ALA A 86 -6.68 4.45 16.14
C ALA A 86 -7.95 3.57 16.13
N VAL A 87 -9.03 4.00 16.78
CA VAL A 87 -10.33 3.33 16.73
C VAL A 87 -10.94 3.42 15.33
N HIS A 88 -10.84 4.58 14.67
CA HIS A 88 -11.29 4.77 13.29
C HIS A 88 -10.51 3.85 12.34
N ALA A 89 -9.19 3.77 12.51
CA ALA A 89 -8.36 2.83 11.73
C ALA A 89 -8.79 1.35 11.91
N ALA A 90 -9.28 0.97 13.10
CA ALA A 90 -9.75 -0.40 13.34
C ALA A 90 -11.08 -0.70 12.62
N GLU A 91 -11.97 0.30 12.51
CA GLU A 91 -13.23 0.22 11.75
C GLU A 91 -12.94 -0.01 10.26
N GLU A 92 -12.15 0.88 9.66
CA GLU A 92 -11.79 0.81 8.24
C GLU A 92 -11.03 -0.47 7.85
N LEU A 93 -10.10 -0.92 8.69
CA LEU A 93 -9.43 -2.21 8.51
C LEU A 93 -10.42 -3.37 8.55
N GLY A 94 -11.48 -3.24 9.35
CA GLY A 94 -12.60 -4.18 9.43
C GLY A 94 -13.42 -4.21 8.14
N ASP A 95 -13.67 -3.06 7.51
CA ASP A 95 -14.46 -2.97 6.28
C ASP A 95 -13.71 -3.48 5.05
N VAL A 96 -12.40 -3.26 4.99
CA VAL A 96 -11.53 -3.95 4.01
C VAL A 96 -11.57 -5.47 4.22
N LEU A 97 -11.51 -5.94 5.48
CA LEU A 97 -11.61 -7.37 5.79
C LEU A 97 -12.97 -7.95 5.39
N LEU A 98 -14.07 -7.24 5.69
CA LEU A 98 -15.43 -7.61 5.29
C LEU A 98 -15.51 -7.80 3.79
N ASN A 99 -15.07 -6.82 3.00
CA ASN A 99 -15.07 -6.89 1.54
C ASN A 99 -14.27 -8.10 1.02
N ILE A 100 -13.06 -8.33 1.55
CA ILE A 100 -12.23 -9.48 1.15
C ILE A 100 -12.93 -10.81 1.42
N VAL A 101 -13.49 -10.99 2.63
CA VAL A 101 -14.13 -12.25 3.03
C VAL A 101 -15.46 -12.45 2.29
N MET A 102 -16.23 -11.38 2.07
CA MET A 102 -17.47 -11.41 1.30
C MET A 102 -17.21 -11.85 -0.14
N ILE A 103 -16.24 -11.24 -0.82
CA ILE A 103 -15.84 -11.62 -2.19
C ILE A 103 -15.32 -13.06 -2.24
N ALA A 104 -14.49 -13.47 -1.29
CA ALA A 104 -13.98 -14.85 -1.21
C ALA A 104 -15.12 -15.86 -1.00
N TYR A 105 -16.11 -15.53 -0.19
CA TYR A 105 -17.27 -16.40 0.01
C TYR A 105 -18.14 -16.52 -1.25
N MET A 106 -18.26 -15.48 -2.08
CA MET A 106 -18.94 -15.59 -3.38
C MET A 106 -18.27 -16.62 -4.29
N PHE A 107 -16.93 -16.65 -4.33
CA PHE A 107 -16.19 -17.70 -5.05
C PHE A 107 -16.36 -19.09 -4.43
N GLU A 108 -16.55 -19.18 -3.11
CA GLU A 108 -16.89 -20.43 -2.42
C GLU A 108 -18.29 -20.93 -2.81
N GLN A 109 -19.27 -20.03 -2.95
CA GLN A 109 -20.61 -20.37 -3.44
C GLN A 109 -20.58 -20.92 -4.87
N GLU A 110 -19.63 -20.45 -5.68
CA GLU A 110 -19.36 -20.94 -7.05
C GLU A 110 -18.45 -22.19 -7.09
N GLN A 111 -18.03 -22.72 -5.94
CA GLN A 111 -17.12 -23.86 -5.82
C GLN A 111 -15.75 -23.64 -6.49
N ALA A 112 -15.32 -22.38 -6.68
CA ALA A 112 -14.03 -22.05 -7.27
C ALA A 112 -12.87 -22.22 -6.28
N PHE A 113 -13.03 -21.68 -5.07
CA PHE A 113 -12.18 -21.91 -3.90
C PHE A 113 -12.91 -21.48 -2.63
N SER A 114 -12.51 -22.01 -1.49
CA SER A 114 -13.04 -21.64 -0.17
C SER A 114 -12.24 -20.53 0.51
N VAL A 115 -12.89 -19.81 1.45
CA VAL A 115 -12.21 -18.83 2.31
C VAL A 115 -11.04 -19.48 3.06
N ALA A 116 -11.19 -20.74 3.48
CA ALA A 116 -10.14 -21.51 4.13
C ALA A 116 -8.94 -21.78 3.20
N GLU A 117 -9.17 -22.11 1.94
CA GLU A 117 -8.10 -22.31 0.94
C GLU A 117 -7.36 -21.00 0.63
N MET A 118 -8.08 -19.87 0.51
CA MET A 118 -7.48 -18.56 0.33
C MET A 118 -6.51 -18.21 1.48
N ILE A 119 -6.96 -18.35 2.73
CA ILE A 119 -6.14 -18.05 3.92
C ILE A 119 -4.97 -19.03 4.04
N ARG A 120 -5.19 -20.33 3.77
CA ARG A 120 -4.13 -21.34 3.81
C ARG A 120 -3.04 -21.04 2.77
N SER A 121 -3.42 -20.74 1.53
CA SER A 121 -2.50 -20.37 0.46
C SER A 121 -1.70 -19.10 0.80
N LEU A 122 -2.34 -18.10 1.41
CA LEU A 122 -1.65 -16.92 1.93
C LEU A 122 -0.62 -17.27 3.00
N ASN A 123 -1.00 -18.10 3.98
CA ASN A 123 -0.11 -18.52 5.06
C ASN A 123 1.08 -19.34 4.55
N GLU A 124 0.84 -20.33 3.68
CA GLU A 124 1.89 -21.12 3.03
C GLU A 124 2.85 -20.24 2.23
N LYS A 125 2.34 -19.21 1.53
CA LYS A 125 3.17 -18.22 0.83
C LYS A 125 4.02 -17.41 1.80
N LEU A 126 3.50 -17.00 2.95
CA LEU A 126 4.26 -16.28 3.97
C LEU A 126 5.36 -17.18 4.54
N ILE A 127 5.03 -18.41 4.95
CA ILE A 127 6.01 -19.38 5.46
C ILE A 127 7.12 -19.64 4.45
N ARG A 128 6.75 -19.91 3.19
CA ARG A 128 7.69 -20.16 2.08
C ARG A 128 8.63 -18.97 1.83
N ARG A 129 8.15 -17.73 1.98
CA ARG A 129 9.00 -16.54 1.77
C ARG A 129 9.89 -16.21 2.97
N HIS A 130 9.72 -16.89 4.10
CA HIS A 130 10.50 -16.66 5.31
C HIS A 130 11.28 -17.90 5.78
N PRO A 131 12.18 -18.49 4.96
CA PRO A 131 13.02 -19.61 5.39
C PRO A 131 13.88 -19.27 6.62
N HIS A 132 14.36 -18.04 6.70
CA HIS A 132 15.08 -17.51 7.86
C HIS A 132 14.28 -17.46 9.17
N VAL A 133 12.95 -17.64 9.10
CA VAL A 133 12.07 -17.74 10.27
C VAL A 133 11.58 -19.18 10.45
N PHE A 134 11.13 -19.85 9.39
CA PHE A 134 10.45 -21.15 9.48
C PHE A 134 11.29 -22.36 9.04
N GLY A 135 12.38 -22.17 8.30
CA GLY A 135 13.25 -23.24 7.79
C GLY A 135 12.64 -24.10 6.68
N GLN A 136 11.45 -23.77 6.17
CA GLN A 136 10.67 -24.67 5.29
C GLN A 136 10.91 -24.48 3.78
N THR A 137 11.91 -23.69 3.37
CA THR A 137 12.23 -23.51 1.94
C THR A 137 13.66 -23.93 1.68
N ALA A 138 13.80 -25.05 0.96
CA ALA A 138 15.09 -25.64 0.65
C ALA A 138 15.96 -24.67 -0.18
N GLY A 139 17.27 -24.70 0.07
CA GLY A 139 18.24 -23.87 -0.66
C GLY A 139 18.38 -22.43 -0.15
N PHE A 140 17.70 -22.07 0.94
CA PHE A 140 17.80 -20.75 1.58
C PHE A 140 18.25 -20.84 3.04
N PRO A 141 18.84 -19.77 3.61
CA PRO A 141 19.26 -19.76 5.01
C PRO A 141 18.09 -20.02 5.96
N ASP A 142 18.27 -20.99 6.86
CA ASP A 142 17.31 -21.32 7.91
C ASP A 142 17.49 -20.41 9.15
N PRO A 143 16.66 -20.53 10.21
CA PRO A 143 16.76 -19.69 11.41
C PRO A 143 18.09 -19.77 12.16
N GLY A 144 18.80 -20.88 11.97
CA GLY A 144 20.09 -21.20 12.54
C GLY A 144 21.30 -20.84 11.71
N ASP A 145 21.09 -20.53 10.44
CA ASP A 145 22.16 -20.23 9.51
C ASP A 145 22.78 -18.85 9.83
N ALA A 146 24.11 -18.80 9.89
CA ALA A 146 24.87 -17.55 10.04
C ALA A 146 24.67 -16.59 8.85
N LYS A 147 24.24 -17.11 7.69
CA LYS A 147 23.95 -16.35 6.47
C LYS A 147 22.52 -15.80 6.41
N LYS A 148 21.70 -16.01 7.44
CA LYS A 148 20.32 -15.50 7.43
C LYS A 148 20.27 -13.98 7.24
N PRO A 149 19.29 -13.46 6.50
CA PRO A 149 19.14 -12.01 6.34
C PRO A 149 18.85 -11.36 7.69
N VAL A 150 19.60 -10.30 8.00
CA VAL A 150 19.47 -9.51 9.25
C VAL A 150 18.97 -8.09 9.02
N THR A 151 18.69 -7.75 7.76
CA THR A 151 18.21 -6.42 7.33
C THR A 151 17.01 -6.60 6.40
N ALA A 152 16.07 -5.66 6.42
CA ALA A 152 14.88 -5.68 5.56
C ALA A 152 15.23 -5.80 4.06
N GLU A 153 16.28 -5.10 3.59
CA GLU A 153 16.72 -5.18 2.19
C GLU A 153 17.12 -6.59 1.76
N LYS A 154 17.90 -7.30 2.59
CA LYS A 154 18.29 -8.69 2.34
C LYS A 154 17.07 -9.63 2.36
N VAL A 155 16.09 -9.37 3.23
CA VAL A 155 14.82 -10.12 3.25
C VAL A 155 14.04 -9.90 1.95
N LEU A 156 13.95 -8.65 1.47
CA LEU A 156 13.30 -8.33 0.20
C LEU A 156 13.98 -9.01 -0.99
N ALA A 157 15.31 -9.00 -1.06
CA ALA A 157 16.08 -9.69 -2.10
C ALA A 157 15.84 -11.21 -2.09
N GLN A 158 15.78 -11.80 -0.89
CA GLN A 158 15.44 -13.21 -0.72
C GLN A 158 14.01 -13.51 -1.22
N TRP A 159 13.02 -12.69 -0.87
CA TRP A 159 11.65 -12.88 -1.36
C TRP A 159 11.56 -12.84 -2.87
N ASP A 160 12.33 -11.98 -3.52
CA ASP A 160 12.36 -11.91 -4.97
C ASP A 160 13.00 -13.16 -5.58
N THR A 161 14.12 -13.63 -5.01
CA THR A 161 14.74 -14.91 -5.43
C THR A 161 13.76 -16.08 -5.30
N ILE A 162 13.03 -16.17 -4.18
CA ILE A 162 12.03 -17.24 -3.94
C ILE A 162 10.89 -17.18 -4.96
N LYS A 163 10.40 -15.98 -5.33
CA LYS A 163 9.35 -15.83 -6.36
C LYS A 163 9.81 -16.40 -7.70
N ASP A 164 11.06 -16.15 -8.06
CA ASP A 164 11.60 -16.53 -9.35
C ASP A 164 11.95 -18.03 -9.40
N THR A 165 12.65 -18.54 -8.37
CA THR A 165 13.22 -19.90 -8.39
C THR A 165 12.32 -20.98 -7.78
N VAL A 166 11.44 -20.62 -6.84
CA VAL A 166 10.60 -21.59 -6.12
C VAL A 166 9.14 -21.50 -6.57
N GLU A 167 8.60 -20.28 -6.72
CA GLU A 167 7.20 -20.09 -7.12
C GLU A 167 6.99 -20.16 -8.64
N GLY A 168 8.06 -20.29 -9.43
CA GLY A 168 7.99 -20.38 -10.88
C GLY A 168 7.40 -19.12 -11.54
N ARG A 169 7.50 -17.96 -10.88
CA ARG A 169 6.94 -16.68 -11.39
C ARG A 169 7.92 -15.89 -12.24
N ALA A 170 8.93 -16.57 -12.80
CA ALA A 170 9.81 -15.99 -13.81
C ALA A 170 8.98 -15.76 -15.10
N GLY A 171 8.44 -14.55 -15.26
CA GLY A 171 7.85 -14.10 -16.52
C GLY A 171 8.93 -13.97 -17.61
N ALA A 172 8.51 -13.97 -18.87
CA ALA A 172 9.42 -13.74 -20.00
C ALA A 172 10.03 -12.32 -19.94
N SER A 173 9.25 -11.34 -19.46
CA SER A 173 9.72 -10.00 -19.11
C SER A 173 9.63 -9.73 -17.61
N ALA A 174 10.58 -8.94 -17.10
CA ALA A 174 10.53 -8.40 -15.74
C ALA A 174 9.28 -7.55 -15.47
N LEU A 175 8.64 -7.04 -16.53
CA LEU A 175 7.50 -6.13 -16.48
C LEU A 175 6.14 -6.86 -16.56
N ASP A 176 6.10 -8.13 -16.96
CA ASP A 176 4.85 -8.90 -17.16
C ASP A 176 4.02 -9.02 -15.87
N SER A 177 4.69 -8.90 -14.72
CA SER A 177 4.06 -8.94 -13.40
C SER A 177 3.40 -7.63 -12.95
N ILE A 178 3.41 -6.57 -13.78
CA ILE A 178 2.84 -5.26 -13.44
C ILE A 178 1.46 -5.11 -14.11
N PRO A 179 0.36 -5.15 -13.33
CA PRO A 179 -0.99 -4.99 -13.85
C PRO A 179 -1.14 -3.70 -14.67
N LYS A 180 -1.73 -3.83 -15.87
CA LYS A 180 -2.08 -2.68 -16.73
C LYS A 180 -3.15 -1.79 -16.12
N THR A 181 -3.92 -2.34 -15.18
CA THR A 181 -5.01 -1.65 -14.46
C THR A 181 -4.55 -0.73 -13.34
N PHE A 182 -3.25 -0.72 -13.00
CA PHE A 182 -2.76 0.20 -11.98
C PHE A 182 -2.87 1.66 -12.45
N PRO A 183 -3.24 2.60 -11.55
CA PRO A 183 -3.18 4.03 -11.84
C PRO A 183 -1.80 4.44 -12.35
N PRO A 184 -1.70 5.44 -13.25
CA PRO A 184 -0.46 5.78 -13.93
C PRO A 184 0.76 5.98 -13.01
N LEU A 185 0.62 6.74 -11.91
CA LEU A 185 1.71 6.97 -10.94
C LEU A 185 2.19 5.68 -10.28
N THR A 186 1.25 4.85 -9.80
CA THR A 186 1.55 3.55 -9.20
C THR A 186 2.22 2.63 -10.23
N ARG A 187 1.74 2.63 -11.47
CA ARG A 187 2.29 1.81 -12.55
C ARG A 187 3.71 2.24 -12.89
N ALA A 188 3.98 3.53 -13.07
CA ALA A 188 5.31 4.08 -13.32
C ALA A 188 6.29 3.68 -12.20
N TYR A 189 5.89 3.86 -10.95
CA TYR A 189 6.71 3.50 -9.79
C TYR A 189 7.07 2.00 -9.77
N LYS A 190 6.11 1.11 -10.09
CA LYS A 190 6.35 -0.34 -10.17
C LYS A 190 7.21 -0.72 -11.39
N LEU A 191 7.02 -0.06 -12.54
CA LEU A 191 7.84 -0.28 -13.75
C LEU A 191 9.31 -0.02 -13.45
N GLN A 192 9.62 1.15 -12.89
CA GLN A 192 10.98 1.53 -12.54
C GLN A 192 11.57 0.62 -11.46
N LYS A 193 10.80 0.28 -10.42
CA LYS A 193 11.25 -0.67 -9.39
C LYS A 193 11.54 -2.07 -9.94
N ARG A 194 10.88 -2.49 -11.03
CA ARG A 194 11.18 -3.77 -11.70
C ARG A 194 12.38 -3.66 -12.63
N ALA A 195 12.51 -2.58 -13.38
CA ALA A 195 13.68 -2.32 -14.22
C ALA A 195 14.96 -2.26 -13.38
N ALA A 196 14.91 -1.58 -12.23
CA ALA A 196 16.00 -1.48 -11.28
C ALA A 196 16.52 -2.85 -10.80
N LYS A 197 15.61 -3.81 -10.57
CA LYS A 197 15.98 -5.19 -10.19
C LYS A 197 16.76 -5.95 -11.26
N LYS A 198 16.71 -5.50 -12.52
CA LYS A 198 17.52 -6.05 -13.62
C LYS A 198 18.81 -5.27 -13.85
N GLY A 199 19.15 -4.35 -12.94
CA GLY A 199 20.35 -3.51 -13.04
C GLY A 199 20.16 -2.26 -13.90
N PHE A 200 18.94 -1.96 -14.35
CA PHE A 200 18.63 -0.72 -15.03
C PHE A 200 18.21 0.33 -14.00
N ASP A 201 19.20 0.86 -13.27
CA ASP A 201 19.02 1.90 -12.26
C ASP A 201 20.27 2.79 -12.11
N TRP A 202 20.08 3.94 -11.50
CA TRP A 202 21.15 4.80 -11.01
C TRP A 202 21.65 4.33 -9.64
N ASP A 203 22.88 4.74 -9.28
CA ASP A 203 23.48 4.40 -7.98
C ASP A 203 22.87 5.20 -6.81
N ASN A 204 22.34 6.40 -7.09
CA ASN A 204 21.78 7.31 -6.10
C ASN A 204 20.71 8.24 -6.71
N ALA A 205 20.12 9.07 -5.86
CA ALA A 205 19.07 10.02 -6.25
C ALA A 205 19.54 11.18 -7.15
N ASP A 206 20.85 11.46 -7.26
CA ASP A 206 21.36 12.61 -8.03
C ASP A 206 21.08 12.43 -9.53
N GLY A 207 21.19 11.20 -10.04
CA GLY A 207 20.91 10.88 -11.44
C GLY A 207 19.45 11.16 -11.82
N PRO A 208 18.47 10.56 -11.13
CA PRO A 208 17.05 10.86 -11.31
C PRO A 208 16.71 12.35 -11.15
N GLN A 209 17.33 13.06 -10.20
CA GLN A 209 17.12 14.50 -10.02
C GLN A 209 17.59 15.29 -11.24
N LYS A 210 18.79 15.04 -11.74
CA LYS A 210 19.28 15.68 -12.97
C LYS A 210 18.41 15.35 -14.18
N LYS A 211 17.93 14.11 -14.29
CA LYS A 211 17.00 13.74 -15.35
C LYS A 211 15.68 14.50 -15.22
N THR A 212 15.18 14.73 -14.00
CA THR A 212 13.99 15.58 -13.78
C THR A 212 14.22 17.02 -14.27
N GLU A 213 15.41 17.59 -14.07
CA GLU A 213 15.77 18.92 -14.58
C GLU A 213 15.84 18.95 -16.12
N GLU A 214 16.38 17.89 -16.72
CA GLU A 214 16.45 17.69 -18.17
C GLU A 214 15.05 17.62 -18.80
N GLU A 215 14.17 16.75 -18.29
CA GLU A 215 12.78 16.63 -18.79
C GLU A 215 11.98 17.92 -18.61
N LEU A 216 12.26 18.70 -17.56
CA LEU A 216 11.62 20.01 -17.36
C LEU A 216 12.06 21.01 -18.44
N ALA A 217 13.33 20.96 -18.85
CA ALA A 217 13.84 21.77 -19.93
C ALA A 217 13.23 21.35 -21.28
N GLU A 218 13.16 20.05 -21.56
CA GLU A 218 12.54 19.48 -22.76
C GLU A 218 11.05 19.85 -22.86
N PHE A 219 10.30 19.71 -21.75
CA PHE A 219 8.91 20.16 -21.69
C PHE A 219 8.77 21.68 -21.93
N THR A 220 9.67 22.49 -21.38
CA THR A 220 9.66 23.94 -21.58
C THR A 220 9.95 24.32 -23.03
N GLU A 221 10.87 23.61 -23.68
CA GLU A 221 11.17 23.79 -25.11
C GLU A 221 9.97 23.39 -25.98
N ALA A 222 9.34 22.24 -25.68
CA ALA A 222 8.15 21.77 -26.39
C ALA A 222 6.96 22.74 -26.24
N LEU A 223 6.77 23.37 -25.08
CA LEU A 223 5.77 24.43 -24.90
C LEU A 223 6.04 25.67 -25.75
N ALA A 224 7.31 26.03 -25.96
CA ALA A 224 7.69 27.24 -26.68
C ALA A 224 7.71 27.05 -28.21
N HIS A 225 8.09 25.86 -28.66
CA HIS A 225 8.46 25.60 -30.06
C HIS A 225 7.83 24.34 -30.66
N GLY A 226 7.24 23.48 -29.85
CA GLY A 226 6.64 22.22 -30.27
C GLY A 226 5.12 22.28 -30.49
N THR A 227 4.58 21.12 -30.78
CA THR A 227 3.16 20.82 -30.86
C THR A 227 2.60 20.48 -29.47
N HIS A 228 1.28 20.50 -29.34
CA HIS A 228 0.62 20.05 -28.12
C HIS A 228 0.93 18.59 -27.80
N GLU A 229 1.01 17.73 -28.82
CA GLU A 229 1.33 16.29 -28.67
C GLU A 229 2.77 16.10 -28.14
N GLU A 230 3.73 16.88 -28.63
CA GLU A 230 5.10 16.89 -28.11
C GLU A 230 5.11 17.38 -26.66
N ALA A 231 4.45 18.49 -26.35
CA ALA A 231 4.37 18.99 -24.97
C ALA A 231 3.69 17.99 -24.02
N GLU A 232 2.67 17.25 -24.47
CA GLU A 232 2.01 16.19 -23.68
C GLU A 232 2.97 15.01 -23.43
N ALA A 233 3.75 14.61 -24.44
CA ALA A 233 4.75 13.56 -24.31
C ALA A 233 5.85 13.93 -23.29
N GLU A 234 6.45 15.10 -23.44
CA GLU A 234 7.49 15.60 -22.53
C GLU A 234 6.96 15.80 -21.10
N PHE A 235 5.70 16.23 -20.95
CA PHE A 235 5.08 16.29 -19.62
C PHE A 235 4.94 14.90 -18.99
N GLY A 236 4.63 13.88 -19.79
CA GLY A 236 4.62 12.48 -19.38
C GLY A 236 5.98 12.00 -18.88
N ASP A 237 7.05 12.32 -19.61
CA ASP A 237 8.42 11.94 -19.24
C ASP A 237 8.93 12.72 -18.01
N LEU A 238 8.55 13.99 -17.85
CA LEU A 238 8.76 14.76 -16.62
C LEU A 238 8.09 14.09 -15.40
N LEU A 239 6.82 13.68 -15.52
CA LEU A 239 6.13 12.94 -14.45
C LEU A 239 6.81 11.60 -14.15
N PHE A 240 7.26 10.88 -15.20
CA PHE A 240 7.97 9.62 -15.04
C PHE A 240 9.30 9.81 -14.30
N SER A 241 10.05 10.87 -14.62
CA SER A 241 11.30 11.23 -13.95
C SER A 241 11.10 11.66 -12.50
N LEU A 242 10.04 12.41 -12.19
CA LEU A 242 9.66 12.73 -10.80
C LEU A 242 9.35 11.47 -9.99
N VAL A 243 8.63 10.51 -10.57
CA VAL A 243 8.35 9.21 -9.95
C VAL A 243 9.65 8.44 -9.67
N ASN A 244 10.64 8.53 -10.56
CA ASN A 244 11.93 7.88 -10.39
C ASN A 244 12.75 8.51 -9.26
N THR A 245 12.75 9.83 -9.17
CA THR A 245 13.33 10.56 -8.05
C THR A 245 12.66 10.17 -6.73
N ALA A 246 11.33 10.16 -6.67
CA ALA A 246 10.58 9.74 -5.49
C ALA A 246 10.95 8.30 -5.06
N ARG A 247 11.10 7.37 -6.02
CA ARG A 247 11.51 5.99 -5.75
C ARG A 247 12.89 5.88 -5.10
N HIS A 248 13.86 6.66 -5.56
CA HIS A 248 15.20 6.72 -4.98
C HIS A 248 15.20 7.31 -3.57
N LEU A 249 14.26 8.21 -3.27
CA LEU A 249 14.04 8.78 -1.95
C LEU A 249 13.14 7.93 -1.04
N HIS A 250 12.73 6.73 -1.50
CA HIS A 250 11.78 5.84 -0.81
C HIS A 250 10.40 6.48 -0.53
N ILE A 251 10.00 7.43 -1.37
CA ILE A 251 8.69 8.07 -1.34
C ILE A 251 7.76 7.32 -2.30
N ASP A 252 6.56 6.95 -1.84
CA ASP A 252 5.51 6.48 -2.74
C ASP A 252 4.78 7.69 -3.35
N PRO A 253 4.84 7.89 -4.68
CA PRO A 253 4.32 9.08 -5.33
C PRO A 253 2.80 9.18 -5.26
N ALA A 254 2.08 8.05 -5.25
CA ALA A 254 0.62 8.06 -5.18
C ALA A 254 0.15 8.51 -3.79
N ILE A 255 0.81 8.02 -2.73
CA ILE A 255 0.54 8.46 -1.35
C ILE A 255 0.93 9.94 -1.18
N ALA A 256 2.10 10.36 -1.68
CA ALA A 256 2.55 11.74 -1.56
C ALA A 256 1.59 12.74 -2.24
N LEU A 257 1.07 12.39 -3.41
CA LEU A 257 0.06 13.20 -4.11
C LEU A 257 -1.27 13.22 -3.36
N SER A 258 -1.75 12.06 -2.88
CA SER A 258 -2.98 11.97 -2.07
C SER A 258 -2.93 12.92 -0.85
N ARG A 259 -1.81 12.92 -0.11
CA ARG A 259 -1.59 13.85 1.01
C ARG A 259 -1.60 15.32 0.59
N THR A 260 -1.12 15.62 -0.61
CA THR A 260 -1.12 16.97 -1.16
C THR A 260 -2.54 17.40 -1.54
N ASN A 261 -3.35 16.50 -2.10
CA ASN A 261 -4.76 16.75 -2.41
C ASN A 261 -5.57 17.01 -1.14
N ALA A 262 -5.43 16.16 -0.11
CA ALA A 262 -6.10 16.37 1.18
C ALA A 262 -5.72 17.71 1.83
N LYS A 263 -4.44 18.12 1.72
CA LYS A 263 -3.98 19.43 2.19
C LYS A 263 -4.58 20.58 1.38
N PHE A 264 -4.66 20.46 0.06
CA PHE A 264 -5.32 21.45 -0.79
C PHE A 264 -6.78 21.61 -0.40
N GLU A 265 -7.50 20.49 -0.24
CA GLU A 265 -8.91 20.47 0.13
C GLU A 265 -9.17 21.14 1.49
N ARG A 266 -8.40 20.80 2.53
CA ARG A 266 -8.54 21.46 3.84
C ARG A 266 -8.36 22.97 3.76
N ARG A 267 -7.35 23.43 3.02
CA ARG A 267 -7.07 24.86 2.84
C ARG A 267 -8.16 25.56 2.05
N PHE A 268 -8.64 24.93 0.98
CA PHE A 268 -9.69 25.51 0.16
C PHE A 268 -11.02 25.57 0.91
N ARG A 269 -11.41 24.52 1.65
CA ARG A 269 -12.58 24.54 2.55
C ARG A 269 -12.48 25.65 3.60
N PHE A 270 -11.28 25.90 4.14
CA PHE A 270 -11.06 27.04 5.03
C PHE A 270 -11.29 28.37 4.31
N VAL A 271 -10.74 28.55 3.10
CA VAL A 271 -10.98 29.75 2.29
C VAL A 271 -12.47 29.96 2.04
N GLU A 272 -13.20 28.92 1.61
CA GLU A 272 -14.65 29.00 1.38
C GLU A 272 -15.41 29.46 2.63
N LYS A 273 -15.09 28.86 3.79
CA LYS A 273 -15.70 29.25 5.06
C LYS A 273 -15.42 30.70 5.43
N ARG A 274 -14.17 31.17 5.26
CA ARG A 274 -13.79 32.56 5.58
C ARG A 274 -14.41 33.56 4.63
N MET A 275 -14.52 33.21 3.35
CA MET A 275 -15.21 34.00 2.34
C MET A 275 -16.70 34.15 2.69
N GLU A 276 -17.36 33.04 3.08
CA GLU A 276 -18.75 33.04 3.54
C GLU A 276 -18.94 33.91 4.79
N GLU A 277 -18.10 33.74 5.82
CA GLU A 277 -18.11 34.55 7.04
C GLU A 277 -17.90 36.04 6.77
N ALA A 278 -17.10 36.38 5.75
CA ALA A 278 -16.87 37.75 5.31
C ALA A 278 -17.97 38.30 4.39
N GLY A 279 -18.93 37.46 3.97
CA GLY A 279 -19.98 37.84 3.02
C GLY A 279 -19.47 38.10 1.60
N ILE A 280 -18.32 37.51 1.24
CA ILE A 280 -17.65 37.71 -0.06
C ILE A 280 -17.88 36.46 -0.92
N PRO A 281 -18.41 36.58 -2.15
CA PRO A 281 -18.58 35.43 -3.03
C PRO A 281 -17.22 34.94 -3.56
N CYS A 282 -17.05 33.61 -3.67
CA CYS A 282 -15.90 33.02 -4.35
C CYS A 282 -16.05 33.20 -5.87
N SER A 283 -15.16 33.97 -6.48
CA SER A 283 -15.15 34.22 -7.92
C SER A 283 -13.75 34.63 -8.39
N HIS A 284 -13.54 34.66 -9.70
CA HIS A 284 -12.28 35.16 -10.26
C HIS A 284 -11.97 36.61 -9.81
N ASP A 285 -13.00 37.43 -9.60
CA ASP A 285 -12.83 38.83 -9.20
C ASP A 285 -12.40 39.00 -7.73
N THR A 286 -12.47 37.93 -6.93
CA THR A 286 -12.15 37.92 -5.50
C THR A 286 -10.95 37.02 -5.17
N LEU A 287 -10.11 36.72 -6.17
CA LEU A 287 -8.91 35.90 -6.01
C LEU A 287 -7.92 36.48 -5.00
N THR A 288 -7.82 37.81 -4.88
CA THR A 288 -6.89 38.43 -3.93
C THR A 288 -7.29 38.13 -2.48
N GLU A 289 -8.58 38.17 -2.18
CA GLU A 289 -9.14 37.83 -0.88
C GLU A 289 -9.02 36.33 -0.60
N MET A 290 -9.28 35.49 -1.61
CA MET A 290 -9.09 34.05 -1.53
C MET A 290 -7.63 33.67 -1.24
N ASP A 291 -6.67 34.30 -1.93
CA ASP A 291 -5.23 34.11 -1.68
C ASP A 291 -4.84 34.57 -0.27
N GLY A 292 -5.44 35.66 0.21
CA GLY A 292 -5.27 36.14 1.59
C GLY A 292 -5.67 35.09 2.64
N PHE A 293 -6.86 34.50 2.49
CA PHE A 293 -7.33 33.41 3.36
C PHE A 293 -6.55 32.11 3.16
N TRP A 294 -6.05 31.84 1.96
CA TRP A 294 -5.19 30.69 1.69
C TRP A 294 -3.86 30.77 2.44
N GLU A 295 -3.21 31.93 2.42
CA GLU A 295 -1.98 32.17 3.18
C GLU A 295 -2.26 32.19 4.70
N GLU A 296 -3.45 32.58 5.14
CA GLU A 296 -3.89 32.40 6.53
C GLU A 296 -3.97 30.92 6.91
N ALA A 297 -4.63 30.08 6.10
CA ALA A 297 -4.72 28.63 6.33
C ALA A 297 -3.33 27.98 6.46
N LYS A 298 -2.40 28.34 5.56
CA LYS A 298 -1.00 27.89 5.63
C LYS A 298 -0.32 28.23 6.95
N ARG A 299 -0.50 29.46 7.45
CA ARG A 299 0.11 29.89 8.73
C ARG A 299 -0.45 29.12 9.92
N MET A 300 -1.76 28.86 9.96
CA MET A 300 -2.40 28.09 11.03
C MET A 300 -1.89 26.64 11.09
N GLU A 301 -1.76 25.99 9.93
CA GLU A 301 -1.22 24.62 9.87
C GLU A 301 0.23 24.54 10.35
N LEU A 302 1.08 25.51 9.98
CA LEU A 302 2.47 25.59 10.43
C LEU A 302 2.57 25.76 11.95
N GLN A 303 1.71 26.58 12.54
CA GLN A 303 1.64 26.77 13.99
C GLN A 303 1.22 25.49 14.72
N ASN A 304 0.17 24.82 14.25
CA ASN A 304 -0.29 23.54 14.80
C ASN A 304 0.75 22.41 14.67
N SER A 305 1.53 22.42 13.59
CA SER A 305 2.63 21.45 13.38
C SER A 305 3.82 21.69 14.31
N SER A 306 4.00 22.93 14.79
CA SER A 306 5.12 23.39 15.62
C SER A 306 4.83 23.44 17.12
N ALA A 307 3.57 23.26 17.52
CA ALA A 307 3.19 23.18 18.93
C ALA A 307 3.77 21.89 19.54
N PRO A 308 4.43 21.95 20.73
CA PRO A 308 4.93 20.75 21.38
C PRO A 308 3.73 19.84 21.69
N ARG A 309 3.76 18.61 21.19
CA ARG A 309 2.79 17.57 21.56
C ARG A 309 2.88 17.41 23.08
N GLY A 310 1.89 17.91 23.80
CA GLY A 310 1.85 17.85 25.26
C GLY A 310 1.91 16.39 25.69
N ASN A 311 2.88 16.06 26.54
CA ASN A 311 2.83 14.85 27.33
C ASN A 311 1.72 15.04 28.36
N GLU A 312 0.59 14.36 28.16
CA GLU A 312 -0.30 13.92 29.24
C GLU A 312 -0.32 12.39 29.27
#